data_AF-A0A7S1T6W3-F1
#
_entry.id   AF-A0A7S1T6W3-F1
#
_cell.length_a   1.000
_cell.length_b   1.000
_cell.length_c   1.000
_cell.angle_alpha   90.00
_cell.angle_beta   90.00
_cell.angle_gamma   90.00
#
_symmetry.space_group_name_H-M   'P 1'
#
loop_
_entity.id
_entity.type
_entity.pdbx_description
1 polymer ?
#
loop_
_entity_poly.entity_id
_entity_poly.type
_entity_poly.pdbx_seq_one_letter_code
_entity_poly.pdbx_strand_id
1 'polypeptide(L)'
;HLVRSISHERSLSCCWNTPRMSLSTPASGSVTGPTLLPAPVGVPVDFASRAKFYGSNGLVPVTSLYVMTEWYKTYVREAAKSGKADPDPVAYAEAHFTTLLELVKKSVVEPPLFECYHQRIREPFDYYKFGMEFARPLIDLDR
;
A
#
# COMPACT_ATOMS: atom_id res chain seq x y z
N HIS A 1 56.11 -3.80 -26.39
CA HIS A 1 55.51 -4.78 -25.45
C HIS A 1 54.16 -4.25 -24.98
N LEU A 2 53.10 -4.99 -25.35
CA LEU A 2 51.70 -4.98 -24.87
C LEU A 2 50.91 -3.66 -24.77
N VAL A 3 50.17 -3.39 -25.85
CA VAL A 3 48.85 -2.73 -25.82
C VAL A 3 47.83 -3.74 -25.27
N ARG A 4 47.05 -3.37 -24.25
CA ARG A 4 45.84 -4.11 -23.83
C ARG A 4 44.61 -3.25 -24.07
N SER A 5 43.89 -3.62 -25.13
CA SER A 5 42.50 -3.30 -25.40
C SER A 5 41.60 -4.00 -24.37
N ILE A 6 40.65 -3.28 -23.78
CA ILE A 6 39.41 -3.87 -23.24
C ILE A 6 38.26 -2.90 -23.54
N SER A 7 37.58 -3.16 -24.66
CA SER A 7 36.18 -2.80 -24.86
C SER A 7 35.32 -3.48 -23.78
N HIS A 8 34.36 -2.77 -23.22
CA HIS A 8 33.15 -3.36 -22.65
C HIS A 8 31.97 -2.45 -22.98
N GLU A 9 31.42 -2.65 -24.18
CA GLU A 9 30.03 -2.33 -24.47
C GLU A 9 29.16 -3.25 -23.61
N ARG A 10 28.55 -2.71 -22.55
CA ARG A 10 27.43 -3.39 -21.90
C ARG A 10 26.18 -3.10 -22.71
N SER A 11 25.93 -4.00 -23.65
CA SER A 11 24.69 -4.18 -24.38
C SER A 11 23.49 -4.14 -23.43
N LEU A 12 22.66 -3.11 -23.58
CA LEU A 12 21.31 -3.05 -23.03
C LEU A 12 20.43 -3.98 -23.86
N SER A 13 20.50 -5.28 -23.58
CA SER A 13 19.57 -6.27 -24.11
C SER A 13 18.28 -6.20 -23.30
N CYS A 14 17.35 -5.35 -23.72
CA CYS A 14 15.93 -5.51 -23.39
C CYS A 14 15.48 -6.90 -23.88
N CYS A 15 15.39 -7.86 -22.97
CA CYS A 15 14.90 -9.20 -23.22
C CYS A 15 13.40 -9.18 -23.58
N TRP A 16 13.07 -8.86 -24.82
CA TRP A 16 11.80 -9.22 -25.42
C TRP A 16 11.96 -10.59 -26.07
N ASN A 17 11.70 -11.65 -25.30
CA ASN A 17 11.46 -12.98 -25.83
C ASN A 17 10.34 -13.61 -25.00
N THR A 18 9.10 -13.52 -25.50
CA THR A 18 7.92 -14.14 -24.88
C THR A 18 7.58 -15.45 -25.59
N PRO A 19 7.55 -16.59 -24.88
CA PRO A 19 6.75 -17.73 -25.29
C PRO A 19 5.29 -17.44 -24.95
N ARG A 20 4.40 -17.59 -25.95
CA ARG A 20 2.94 -17.58 -25.80
C ARG A 20 2.53 -18.70 -24.82
N MET A 21 2.23 -18.34 -23.57
CA MET A 21 1.62 -19.26 -22.59
C MET A 21 0.09 -19.17 -22.67
N SER A 22 -0.53 -20.33 -22.85
CA SER A 22 -1.97 -20.56 -22.89
C SER A 22 -2.65 -20.09 -21.60
N LEU A 23 -3.74 -19.32 -21.72
CA LEU A 23 -4.62 -18.96 -20.62
C LEU A 23 -5.27 -20.22 -20.04
N SER A 24 -4.84 -20.60 -18.83
CA SER A 24 -5.66 -21.38 -17.91
C SER A 24 -6.20 -20.42 -16.85
N THR A 25 -7.52 -20.22 -16.88
CA THR A 25 -8.27 -19.54 -15.82
C THR A 25 -8.22 -20.41 -14.56
N PRO A 26 -7.72 -19.94 -13.40
CA PRO A 26 -8.03 -20.62 -12.15
C PRO A 26 -9.33 -20.05 -11.57
N ALA A 27 -10.15 -21.00 -11.14
CA ALA A 27 -11.43 -20.81 -10.49
C ALA A 27 -11.35 -19.99 -9.19
N SER A 28 -12.53 -19.49 -8.82
CA SER A 28 -12.88 -18.85 -7.55
C SER A 28 -12.14 -19.47 -6.35
N GLY A 29 -11.15 -18.76 -5.82
CA GLY A 29 -10.46 -19.10 -4.59
C GLY A 29 -10.83 -18.10 -3.50
N SER A 30 -11.42 -18.61 -2.41
CA SER A 30 -11.68 -17.89 -1.16
C SER A 30 -10.43 -17.14 -0.68
N VAL A 31 -10.43 -15.81 -0.76
CA VAL A 31 -9.31 -14.93 -0.39
C VAL A 31 -9.36 -14.65 1.13
N THR A 32 -8.76 -15.54 1.93
CA THR A 32 -8.74 -15.43 3.40
C THR A 32 -7.41 -14.83 3.91
N GLY A 33 -7.13 -13.59 3.52
CA GLY A 33 -6.14 -12.74 4.18
C GLY A 33 -6.83 -11.59 4.95
N PRO A 34 -6.29 -11.12 6.08
CA PRO A 34 -6.86 -9.98 6.81
C PRO A 34 -6.68 -8.69 6.00
N THR A 35 -7.76 -7.95 5.74
CA THR A 35 -7.66 -6.67 5.01
C THR A 35 -7.12 -5.54 5.88
N LEU A 36 -7.32 -5.64 7.20
CA LEU A 36 -6.89 -4.65 8.17
C LEU A 36 -5.88 -5.29 9.11
N LEU A 37 -4.84 -4.54 9.47
CA LEU A 37 -3.87 -5.00 10.44
C LEU A 37 -4.43 -4.80 11.86
N PRO A 38 -4.24 -5.76 12.78
CA PRO A 38 -4.59 -5.56 14.17
C PRO A 38 -3.77 -4.40 14.74
N ALA A 39 -4.37 -3.63 15.65
CA ALA A 39 -3.63 -2.59 16.36
C ALA A 39 -2.46 -3.22 17.14
N PRO A 40 -1.22 -2.71 17.01
CA PRO A 40 -0.10 -3.19 17.81
C PRO A 40 -0.37 -3.00 19.30
N VAL A 41 0.14 -3.91 20.13
CA VAL A 41 0.05 -3.77 21.59
C VAL A 41 0.96 -2.62 22.04
N GLY A 42 0.43 -1.70 22.86
CA GLY A 42 1.20 -0.59 23.43
C GLY A 42 1.31 0.66 22.56
N VAL A 43 0.57 0.75 21.44
CA VAL A 43 0.42 2.00 20.67
C VAL A 43 -1.00 2.57 20.80
N PRO A 44 -1.19 3.90 20.65
CA PRO A 44 -2.51 4.51 20.70
C PRO A 44 -3.47 3.90 19.67
N VAL A 45 -4.75 3.74 20.06
CA VAL A 45 -5.75 3.07 19.23
C VAL A 45 -6.16 3.93 18.04
N ASP A 46 -6.41 5.22 18.26
CA ASP A 46 -6.84 6.15 17.22
C ASP A 46 -5.70 6.60 16.30
N PHE A 47 -6.05 6.88 15.05
CA PHE A 47 -5.11 7.30 14.02
C PHE A 47 -4.31 8.54 14.40
N ALA A 48 -4.98 9.59 14.90
CA ALA A 48 -4.35 10.89 15.16
C ALA A 48 -3.30 10.81 16.29
N SER A 49 -3.62 10.13 17.39
CA SER A 49 -2.69 9.91 18.50
C SER A 49 -1.55 8.99 18.08
N ARG A 50 -1.81 7.98 17.24
CA ARG A 50 -0.77 7.11 16.72
C ARG A 50 0.19 7.82 15.76
N ALA A 51 -0.33 8.66 14.88
CA ALA A 51 0.48 9.48 13.98
C ALA A 51 1.41 10.41 14.77
N LYS A 52 0.90 11.07 15.83
CA LYS A 52 1.71 11.87 16.75
C LYS A 52 2.77 11.01 17.45
N PHE A 53 2.39 9.84 17.95
CA PHE A 53 3.32 8.91 18.60
C PHE A 53 4.46 8.50 17.65
N TYR A 54 4.18 8.18 16.38
CA TYR A 54 5.20 7.83 15.39
C TYR A 54 6.12 8.99 15.04
N GLY A 55 5.58 10.20 14.94
CA GLY A 55 6.39 11.41 14.73
C GLY A 55 7.35 11.68 15.89
N SER A 56 6.84 11.65 17.13
CA SER A 56 7.64 11.93 18.32
C SER A 56 8.73 10.90 18.59
N ASN A 57 8.54 9.64 18.16
CA ASN A 57 9.53 8.58 18.28
C ASN A 57 10.44 8.43 17.05
N GLY A 58 10.29 9.30 16.04
CA GLY A 58 11.10 9.24 14.81
C GLY A 58 10.87 7.97 13.97
N LEU A 59 9.74 7.29 14.15
CA LEU A 59 9.42 6.02 13.45
C LEU A 59 8.94 6.25 12.02
N VAL A 60 8.33 7.41 11.76
CA VAL A 60 7.87 7.83 10.44
C VAL A 60 8.26 9.29 10.24
N PRO A 61 8.77 9.68 9.06
CA PRO A 61 9.09 11.07 8.77
C PRO A 61 7.88 12.00 8.96
N VAL A 62 8.11 13.15 9.61
CA VAL A 62 7.06 14.13 9.94
C VAL A 62 6.35 14.65 8.69
N THR A 63 7.05 14.76 7.56
CA THR A 63 6.48 15.16 6.27
C THR A 63 5.40 14.18 5.80
N SER A 64 5.66 12.87 5.88
CA SER A 64 4.68 11.84 5.54
C SER A 64 3.48 11.88 6.48
N LEU A 65 3.70 12.06 7.78
CA LEU A 65 2.63 12.14 8.78
C LEU A 65 1.71 13.36 8.56
N TYR A 66 2.29 14.50 8.18
CA TYR A 66 1.51 15.70 7.82
C TYR A 66 0.57 15.41 6.64
N VAL A 67 1.10 14.84 5.55
CA VAL A 67 0.30 14.49 4.37
C VAL A 67 -0.80 13.49 4.74
N MET A 68 -0.47 12.46 5.51
CA MET A 68 -1.44 11.45 5.95
C MET A 68 -2.55 12.05 6.82
N THR A 69 -2.22 13.00 7.70
CA THR A 69 -3.22 13.65 8.58
C THR A 69 -4.19 14.50 7.78
N GLU A 70 -3.71 15.26 6.79
CA GLU A 70 -4.58 16.04 5.91
C GLU A 70 -5.42 15.13 5.01
N TRP A 71 -4.81 14.07 4.47
CA TRP A 71 -5.53 13.08 3.68
C TRP A 71 -6.66 12.44 4.48
N TYR A 72 -6.41 12.00 5.73
CA TYR A 72 -7.43 11.43 6.60
C TYR A 72 -8.65 12.36 6.77
N LYS A 73 -8.43 13.66 7.05
CA LYS A 73 -9.53 14.63 7.20
C LYS A 73 -10.38 14.77 5.93
N THR A 74 -9.72 14.84 4.77
CA THR A 74 -10.43 14.92 3.49
C THR A 74 -11.14 13.61 3.16
N TYR A 75 -10.52 12.47 3.45
CA TYR A 75 -11.07 11.15 3.22
C TYR A 75 -12.36 10.91 4.01
N VAL A 76 -12.36 11.20 5.32
CA VAL A 76 -13.57 11.09 6.17
C VAL A 76 -14.72 11.89 5.58
N ARG A 77 -14.44 13.12 5.13
CA ARG A 77 -15.43 14.01 4.52
C ARG A 77 -16.03 13.42 3.25
N GLU A 78 -15.19 12.95 2.32
CA GLU A 78 -15.66 12.39 1.05
C GLU A 78 -16.33 11.02 1.23
N ALA A 79 -15.81 10.17 2.12
CA ALA A 79 -16.44 8.92 2.50
C ALA A 79 -17.84 9.15 3.10
N ALA A 80 -18.00 10.16 3.97
CA ALA A 80 -19.29 10.52 4.53
C ALA A 80 -20.28 11.04 3.46
N LYS A 81 -19.81 11.86 2.52
CA LYS A 81 -20.65 12.33 1.40
C LYS A 81 -21.10 11.21 0.48
N SER A 82 -20.25 10.20 0.25
CA SER A 82 -20.57 9.09 -0.64
C SER A 82 -21.70 8.20 -0.13
N GLY A 83 -21.88 8.12 1.19
CA GLY A 83 -22.77 7.15 1.84
C GLY A 83 -22.35 5.67 1.65
N LYS A 84 -21.18 5.40 1.08
CA LYS A 84 -20.69 4.05 0.74
C LYS A 84 -19.77 3.45 1.82
N ALA A 85 -19.39 4.25 2.82
CA ALA A 85 -18.65 3.80 3.99
C ALA A 85 -19.65 3.41 5.11
N ASP A 86 -20.20 2.20 5.00
CA ASP A 86 -21.18 1.62 5.94
C ASP A 86 -20.45 0.89 7.08
N PRO A 87 -20.87 1.02 8.36
CA PRO A 87 -21.94 1.87 8.89
C PRO A 87 -21.51 3.26 9.36
N ASP A 88 -20.21 3.50 9.57
CA ASP A 88 -19.68 4.79 10.01
C ASP A 88 -18.44 5.18 9.19
N PRO A 89 -18.50 6.28 8.41
CA PRO A 89 -17.35 6.80 7.67
C PRO A 89 -16.13 7.09 8.53
N VAL A 90 -16.34 7.50 9.79
CA VAL A 90 -15.24 7.80 10.71
C VAL A 90 -14.57 6.50 11.15
N ALA A 91 -15.30 5.53 11.69
CA ALA A 91 -14.74 4.23 12.05
C ALA A 91 -14.09 3.51 10.85
N TYR A 92 -14.69 3.62 9.67
CA TYR A 92 -14.12 3.08 8.44
C TYR A 92 -12.76 3.72 8.13
N ALA A 93 -12.70 5.05 8.10
CA ALA A 93 -11.45 5.77 7.87
C ALA A 93 -10.41 5.49 8.95
N GLU A 94 -10.80 5.46 10.22
CA GLU A 94 -9.92 5.13 11.36
C GLU A 94 -9.24 3.78 11.14
N ALA A 95 -10.00 2.73 10.84
CA ALA A 95 -9.44 1.39 10.66
C ALA A 95 -8.48 1.31 9.47
N HIS A 96 -8.83 1.95 8.35
CA HIS A 96 -8.04 1.94 7.12
C HIS A 96 -6.78 2.79 7.23
N PHE A 97 -6.87 4.01 7.78
CA PHE A 97 -5.71 4.88 7.96
C PHE A 97 -4.77 4.38 9.05
N THR A 98 -5.31 3.72 10.07
CA THR A 98 -4.51 3.02 11.07
C THR A 98 -3.70 1.90 10.44
N THR A 99 -4.33 1.06 9.59
CA THR A 99 -3.63 0.02 8.84
C THR A 99 -2.58 0.61 7.90
N LEU A 100 -2.95 1.64 7.14
CA LEU A 100 -2.04 2.35 6.24
C LEU A 100 -0.81 2.90 6.98
N LEU A 101 -1.00 3.45 8.17
CA LEU A 101 0.08 4.01 8.98
C LEU A 101 1.08 2.94 9.43
N GLU A 102 0.61 1.73 9.76
CA GLU A 102 1.51 0.59 10.02
C GLU A 102 2.29 0.16 8.78
N LEU A 103 1.62 0.13 7.62
CA LEU A 103 2.26 -0.22 6.35
C LEU A 103 3.32 0.80 5.94
N VAL A 104 3.07 2.10 6.16
CA VAL A 104 4.03 3.19 5.95
C VAL A 104 5.20 3.07 6.93
N LYS A 105 4.95 2.79 8.21
CA LYS A 105 6.02 2.54 9.18
C LYS A 105 6.91 1.38 8.72
N LYS A 106 6.29 0.28 8.26
CA LYS A 106 7.01 -0.87 7.72
C LYS A 106 7.87 -0.50 6.51
N SER A 107 7.34 0.30 5.57
CA SER A 107 8.10 0.71 4.38
C SER A 107 9.22 1.71 4.67
N VAL A 108 9.14 2.47 5.77
CA VAL A 108 10.26 3.31 6.23
C VAL A 108 11.41 2.46 6.74
N VAL A 109 11.11 1.39 7.49
CA VAL A 109 12.11 0.45 8.02
C VAL A 109 12.69 -0.43 6.91
N GLU A 110 11.84 -0.93 6.02
CA GLU A 110 12.19 -1.83 4.94
C GLU A 110 11.53 -1.33 3.63
N PRO A 111 12.21 -0.42 2.91
CA PRO A 111 11.68 0.12 1.66
C PRO A 111 11.49 -0.99 0.61
N PRO A 112 10.28 -1.14 0.04
CA PRO A 112 10.04 -2.16 -0.97
C PRO A 112 10.84 -1.86 -2.24
N LEU A 113 11.52 -2.88 -2.77
CA LEU A 113 12.16 -2.82 -4.07
C LEU A 113 11.13 -3.11 -5.17
N PHE A 114 10.88 -2.13 -6.04
CA PHE A 114 10.01 -2.30 -7.19
C PHE A 114 10.81 -2.72 -8.41
N GLU A 115 10.68 -3.99 -8.82
CA GLU A 115 11.25 -4.50 -10.06
C GLU A 115 10.44 -4.06 -11.28
N CYS A 116 11.04 -4.11 -12.48
CA CYS A 116 10.35 -3.78 -13.74
C CYS A 116 9.04 -4.57 -13.93
N TYR A 117 8.96 -5.77 -13.33
CA TYR A 117 7.74 -6.54 -13.24
C TYR A 117 7.39 -6.80 -11.76
N HIS A 118 6.55 -5.93 -11.19
CA HIS A 118 6.07 -6.09 -9.82
C HIS A 118 4.75 -6.86 -9.81
N GLN A 119 4.78 -8.10 -9.34
CA GLN A 119 3.56 -8.89 -9.12
C GLN A 119 2.81 -8.38 -7.89
N ARG A 120 1.48 -8.46 -7.92
CA ARG A 120 0.65 -8.12 -6.76
C ARG A 120 1.03 -8.99 -5.55
N ILE A 121 1.31 -8.37 -4.41
CA ILE A 121 1.61 -9.04 -3.16
C ILE A 121 0.30 -9.31 -2.42
N ARG A 122 0.01 -10.58 -2.12
CA ARG A 122 -1.22 -11.00 -1.43
C ARG A 122 -0.99 -11.65 -0.06
N GLU A 123 0.25 -11.97 0.27
CA GLU A 123 0.65 -12.65 1.51
C GLU A 123 1.89 -11.96 2.09
N PRO A 124 2.04 -11.87 3.42
CA PRO A 124 1.07 -12.26 4.46
C PRO A 124 -0.10 -11.27 4.61
N PHE A 125 -0.06 -10.16 3.86
CA PHE A 125 -1.09 -9.13 3.84
C PHE A 125 -1.54 -8.88 2.40
N ASP A 126 -2.85 -8.81 2.17
CA ASP A 126 -3.40 -8.59 0.84
C ASP A 126 -3.48 -7.10 0.51
N TYR A 127 -2.39 -6.57 -0.03
CA TYR A 127 -2.31 -5.16 -0.46
C TYR A 127 -3.31 -4.83 -1.56
N TYR A 128 -3.64 -5.81 -2.39
CA TYR A 128 -4.61 -5.61 -3.47
C TYR A 128 -6.01 -5.44 -2.90
N LYS A 129 -6.44 -6.34 -2.02
CA LYS A 129 -7.75 -6.26 -1.36
C LYS A 129 -7.86 -4.99 -0.50
N PHE A 130 -6.81 -4.68 0.27
CA PHE A 130 -6.76 -3.44 1.05
C PHE A 130 -6.91 -2.20 0.18
N GLY A 131 -6.17 -2.08 -0.92
CA GLY A 131 -6.29 -0.93 -1.83
C GLY A 131 -7.69 -0.80 -2.44
N MET A 132 -8.30 -1.92 -2.82
CA MET A 132 -9.67 -1.94 -3.37
C MET A 132 -10.71 -1.51 -2.34
N GLU A 133 -10.64 -2.03 -1.11
CA GLU A 133 -11.53 -1.62 -0.01
C GLU A 133 -11.30 -0.14 0.31
N PHE A 134 -10.05 0.27 0.50
CA PHE A 134 -9.67 1.66 0.78
C PHE A 134 -10.21 2.64 -0.28
N ALA A 135 -10.22 2.28 -1.56
CA ALA A 135 -10.73 3.16 -2.62
C ALA A 135 -12.26 3.14 -2.74
N ARG A 136 -12.93 2.06 -2.31
CA ARG A 136 -14.37 1.83 -2.51
C ARG A 136 -15.29 3.00 -2.15
N PRO A 137 -15.17 3.66 -0.98
CA PRO A 137 -16.08 4.76 -0.63
C PRO A 137 -15.85 6.03 -1.46
N LEU A 138 -14.75 6.12 -2.20
CA LEU A 138 -14.42 7.29 -3.01
C LEU A 138 -14.86 7.17 -4.47
N ILE A 139 -15.31 5.98 -4.88
CA ILE A 139 -15.64 5.70 -6.27
C ILE A 139 -17.16 5.74 -6.47
N ASP A 140 -17.57 6.50 -7.48
CA ASP A 140 -18.92 6.43 -8.01
C ASP A 140 -18.99 5.44 -9.18
N LEU A 141 -19.57 4.27 -8.95
CA LEU A 141 -19.68 3.21 -9.97
C LEU A 141 -20.98 3.31 -10.78
N ASP A 142 -21.92 4.13 -10.34
CA ASP A 142 -23.24 4.29 -10.96
C ASP A 142 -23.26 5.41 -12.01
N ARG A 143 -22.10 6.02 -12.27
CA ARG A 143 -21.88 7.12 -13.21
C ARG A 143 -20.93 6.71 -14.32
#